data_AF-A0A1F9M2Y7-F1
#
_entry.id   AF-A0A1F9M2Y7-F1
#
_cell.length_a   1.000
_cell.length_b   1.000
_cell.length_c   1.000
_cell.angle_alpha   90.00
_cell.angle_beta   90.00
_cell.angle_gamma   90.00
#
_symmetry.space_group_name_H-M   'P 1'
#
loop_
_entity.id
_entity.type
_entity.pdbx_description
1 polymer ?
#
loop_
_entity_poly.entity_id
_entity_poly.type
_entity_poly.pdbx_seq_one_letter_code
_entity_poly.pdbx_strand_id
1 'polypeptide(L)'
;MLLLGGEAAWLANRLAGSGTTWGFVGWGLVPALIVLALLTNGKRLAWPAQRFAADYLGIGVTVPLLCLTGWVLLATVRAGDPTPLPYLPLLNPLELGQSFILLLLGHWLLQIRQARIPAVDGVSEQIMAALLAALTFIAVNGVVARAVHFIGDVPFRPWSLWRSNILQAAIAILWTTLALSLTILATRTGRRQVWLTGAGLLGLVVAKLFLVDLAGQGTVARIVSFLVVGGLMLVIGYFSPLPPRQLEEKQ
;
A
#
# COMPACT_ATOMS: atom_id res chain seq x y z
N MET A 1 -19.16 16.31 2.03
CA MET A 1 -18.29 15.30 1.37
C MET A 1 -19.07 14.41 0.42
N LEU A 2 -20.11 13.72 0.89
CA LEU A 2 -20.87 12.77 0.05
C LEU A 2 -21.53 13.41 -1.19
N LEU A 3 -22.10 14.62 -1.05
CA LEU A 3 -22.71 15.34 -2.17
C LEU A 3 -21.68 15.73 -3.25
N LEU A 4 -20.55 16.32 -2.86
CA LEU A 4 -19.46 16.67 -3.78
C LEU A 4 -18.82 15.44 -4.43
N GLY A 5 -18.70 14.34 -3.68
CA GLY A 5 -18.25 13.06 -4.22
C GLY A 5 -19.22 12.50 -5.26
N GLY A 6 -20.52 12.64 -5.02
CA GLY A 6 -21.58 12.27 -5.95
C GLY A 6 -21.56 13.10 -7.24
N GLU A 7 -21.43 14.42 -7.14
CA GLU A 7 -21.32 15.33 -8.30
C GLU A 7 -20.07 15.04 -9.14
N ALA A 8 -18.91 14.86 -8.49
CA ALA A 8 -17.68 14.51 -9.20
C ALA A 8 -17.78 13.13 -9.87
N ALA A 9 -18.38 12.15 -9.20
CA ALA A 9 -18.62 10.84 -9.78
C ALA A 9 -19.60 10.91 -10.96
N TRP A 10 -20.62 11.75 -10.88
CA TRP A 10 -21.58 11.99 -11.94
C TRP A 10 -20.93 12.66 -13.16
N LEU A 11 -20.14 13.71 -12.95
CA LEU A 11 -19.36 14.37 -14.01
C LEU A 11 -18.36 13.44 -14.66
N ALA A 12 -17.64 12.65 -13.85
CA ALA A 12 -16.69 11.67 -14.32
C ALA A 12 -17.35 10.60 -15.20
N ASN A 13 -18.50 10.07 -14.76
CA ASN A 13 -19.29 9.12 -15.55
C ASN A 13 -19.90 9.76 -16.81
N ARG A 14 -20.24 11.06 -16.77
CA ARG A 14 -20.77 11.79 -17.94
C ARG A 14 -19.70 11.98 -19.02
N LEU A 15 -18.44 12.21 -18.63
CA LEU A 15 -17.33 12.43 -19.55
C LEU A 15 -16.70 11.12 -20.05
N ALA A 16 -16.55 10.12 -19.18
CA ALA A 16 -15.88 8.86 -19.50
C ALA A 16 -16.83 7.72 -19.93
N GLY A 17 -18.14 7.88 -19.70
CA GLY A 17 -19.15 6.84 -19.92
C GLY A 17 -19.57 6.13 -18.64
N SER A 18 -20.84 5.73 -18.56
CA SER A 18 -21.41 4.99 -17.44
C SER A 18 -20.81 3.59 -17.34
N GLY A 19 -20.22 3.25 -16.19
CA GLY A 19 -19.60 1.93 -15.93
C GLY A 19 -18.08 1.96 -15.82
N THR A 20 -17.44 3.11 -16.08
CA THR A 20 -16.00 3.28 -15.97
C THR A 20 -15.52 3.50 -14.53
N THR A 21 -14.22 3.29 -14.29
CA THR A 21 -13.63 3.43 -12.95
C THR A 21 -13.59 4.88 -12.47
N TRP A 22 -13.73 5.85 -13.37
CA TRP A 22 -13.66 7.29 -13.09
C TRP A 22 -14.68 7.76 -12.05
N GLY A 23 -15.93 7.30 -12.14
CA GLY A 23 -16.94 7.62 -11.13
C GLY A 23 -16.55 7.11 -9.73
N PHE A 24 -15.98 5.91 -9.66
CA PHE A 24 -15.51 5.32 -8.40
C PHE A 24 -14.29 6.07 -7.83
N VAL A 25 -13.36 6.52 -8.69
CA VAL A 25 -12.23 7.37 -8.30
C VAL A 25 -12.70 8.70 -7.72
N GLY A 26 -13.75 9.32 -8.27
CA GLY A 26 -14.34 10.54 -7.73
C GLY A 26 -14.77 10.40 -6.27
N TRP A 27 -15.35 9.26 -5.89
CA TRP A 27 -15.75 8.95 -4.51
C TRP A 27 -14.57 8.87 -3.53
N GLY A 28 -13.37 8.50 -3.99
CA GLY A 28 -12.16 8.49 -3.17
C GLY A 28 -11.42 9.83 -3.18
N LEU A 29 -11.27 10.43 -4.37
CA LEU A 29 -10.43 11.60 -4.57
C LEU A 29 -11.03 12.86 -3.93
N VAL A 30 -12.35 13.07 -4.04
CA VAL A 30 -12.99 14.28 -3.50
C VAL A 30 -12.90 14.35 -1.97
N PRO A 31 -13.27 13.31 -1.20
CA PRO A 31 -13.07 13.35 0.25
C PRO A 31 -11.60 13.48 0.63
N ALA A 32 -10.69 12.83 -0.11
CA ALA A 32 -9.25 12.93 0.13
C ALA A 32 -8.73 14.37 -0.05
N LEU A 33 -9.16 15.08 -1.10
CA LEU A 33 -8.80 16.49 -1.32
C LEU A 33 -9.33 17.41 -0.22
N ILE A 34 -10.56 17.17 0.25
CA ILE A 34 -11.15 17.94 1.36
C ILE A 34 -10.35 17.68 2.65
N VAL A 35 -10.00 16.44 2.95
CA VAL A 35 -9.17 16.11 4.11
C VAL A 35 -7.78 16.74 4.00
N LEU A 36 -7.15 16.71 2.82
CA LEU A 36 -5.87 17.38 2.59
C LEU A 36 -5.98 18.90 2.83
N ALA A 37 -7.04 19.54 2.33
CA ALA A 37 -7.30 20.96 2.54
C ALA A 37 -7.49 21.28 4.03
N LEU A 38 -8.18 20.42 4.78
CA LEU A 38 -8.33 20.56 6.24
C LEU A 38 -7.00 20.40 6.98
N LEU A 39 -6.18 19.41 6.62
CA LEU A 39 -4.87 19.19 7.26
C LEU A 39 -3.87 20.32 6.99
N THR A 40 -3.94 20.94 5.82
CA THR A 40 -3.01 22.01 5.41
C THR A 40 -3.49 23.40 5.81
N ASN A 41 -4.77 23.69 5.62
CA ASN A 41 -5.35 25.02 5.77
C ASN A 41 -6.35 25.13 6.93
N GLY A 42 -6.65 24.07 7.68
CA GLY A 42 -7.69 24.06 8.72
C GLY A 42 -7.55 25.16 9.77
N LYS A 43 -6.31 25.57 10.10
CA LYS A 43 -6.03 26.70 11.02
C LYS A 43 -6.33 28.09 10.42
N ARG A 44 -6.39 28.19 9.09
CA ARG A 44 -6.67 29.41 8.31
C ARG A 44 -8.10 29.49 7.80
N LEU A 45 -8.85 28.39 7.81
CA LEU A 45 -10.26 28.40 7.42
C LEU A 45 -11.08 29.21 8.43
N ALA A 46 -11.93 30.09 7.92
CA ALA A 46 -12.89 30.83 8.74
C ALA A 46 -13.85 29.87 9.49
N TRP A 47 -14.61 30.44 10.43
CA TRP A 47 -15.61 29.74 11.24
C TRP A 47 -16.39 28.68 10.43
N PRO A 48 -16.57 27.43 10.92
CA PRO A 48 -16.37 26.94 12.29
C PRO A 48 -15.03 26.24 12.58
N ALA A 49 -14.20 25.96 11.55
CA ALA A 49 -13.00 25.13 11.70
C ALA A 49 -11.94 25.75 12.63
N GLN A 50 -11.82 27.08 12.66
CA GLN A 50 -10.87 27.79 13.52
C GLN A 50 -11.21 27.68 15.01
N ARG A 51 -12.50 27.63 15.37
CA ARG A 51 -12.97 27.66 16.77
C ARG A 51 -12.87 26.30 17.45
N PHE A 52 -13.02 25.22 16.68
CA PHE A 52 -12.95 23.83 17.15
C PHE A 52 -11.81 23.07 16.46
N ALA A 53 -10.68 23.75 16.20
CA ALA A 53 -9.59 23.21 15.38
C ALA A 53 -9.03 21.88 15.91
N ALA A 54 -8.96 21.70 17.24
CA ALA A 54 -8.49 20.46 17.85
C ALA A 54 -9.45 19.29 17.58
N ASP A 55 -10.77 19.49 17.74
CA ASP A 55 -11.78 18.45 17.53
C ASP A 55 -11.95 18.10 16.05
N TYR A 56 -11.89 19.11 15.17
CA TYR A 56 -11.96 18.93 13.72
C TYR A 56 -10.71 18.23 13.17
N LEU A 57 -9.51 18.58 13.64
CA LEU A 57 -8.27 17.95 13.17
C LEU A 57 -8.00 16.58 13.81
N GLY A 58 -8.57 16.30 14.99
CA GLY A 58 -8.55 15.00 15.65
C GLY A 58 -9.65 14.06 15.13
N ILE A 59 -10.80 14.05 15.80
CA ILE A 59 -11.91 13.13 15.50
C ILE A 59 -12.49 13.41 14.10
N GLY A 60 -12.62 14.68 13.73
CA GLY A 60 -13.24 15.11 12.47
C GLY A 60 -12.50 14.63 11.20
N VAL A 61 -11.18 14.47 11.25
CA VAL A 61 -10.38 13.94 10.14
C VAL A 61 -10.23 12.42 10.21
N THR A 62 -10.23 11.83 11.41
CA THR A 62 -10.02 10.39 11.60
C THR A 62 -11.12 9.56 10.93
N VAL A 63 -12.40 9.94 11.07
CA VAL A 63 -13.51 9.19 10.46
C VAL A 63 -13.46 9.20 8.92
N PRO A 64 -13.32 10.34 8.23
CA PRO A 64 -13.09 10.36 6.78
C PRO A 64 -11.88 9.54 6.34
N LEU A 65 -10.78 9.59 7.10
CA LEU A 65 -9.60 8.79 6.77
C LEU A 65 -9.91 7.29 6.86
N LEU A 66 -10.65 6.82 7.88
CA LEU A 66 -11.09 5.42 7.96
C LEU A 66 -11.94 5.00 6.76
N CYS A 67 -12.87 5.86 6.32
CA CYS A 67 -13.64 5.62 5.11
C CYS A 67 -12.74 5.53 3.86
N LEU A 68 -11.72 6.38 3.76
CA LEU A 68 -10.73 6.35 2.68
C LEU A 68 -9.86 5.09 2.72
N THR A 69 -9.51 4.58 3.91
CA THR A 69 -8.85 3.28 4.06
C THR A 69 -9.71 2.16 3.50
N GLY A 70 -11.00 2.15 3.84
CA GLY A 70 -11.97 1.21 3.28
C GLY A 70 -12.10 1.34 1.75
N TRP A 71 -12.09 2.57 1.23
CA TRP A 71 -12.09 2.82 -0.20
C TRP A 71 -10.85 2.24 -0.89
N VAL A 72 -9.64 2.39 -0.32
CA VAL A 72 -8.40 1.81 -0.88
C VAL A 72 -8.47 0.28 -0.94
N LEU A 73 -9.05 -0.35 0.09
CA LEU A 73 -9.26 -1.81 0.10
C LEU A 73 -10.25 -2.23 -0.99
N LEU A 74 -11.38 -1.53 -1.12
CA LEU A 74 -12.36 -1.78 -2.18
C LEU A 74 -11.78 -1.54 -3.59
N ALA A 75 -10.91 -0.54 -3.75
CA ALA A 75 -10.21 -0.27 -5.00
C ALA A 75 -9.23 -1.40 -5.38
N THR A 76 -8.68 -2.11 -4.40
CA THR A 76 -7.73 -3.22 -4.62
C THR A 76 -8.41 -4.43 -5.28
N VAL A 77 -9.68 -4.67 -4.97
CA VAL A 77 -10.46 -5.81 -5.49
C VAL A 77 -11.27 -5.47 -6.75
N ARG A 78 -11.01 -4.32 -7.38
CA ARG A 78 -11.66 -3.88 -8.62
C ARG A 78 -10.71 -3.98 -9.81
N ALA A 79 -11.27 -4.36 -10.96
CA ALA A 79 -10.55 -4.48 -12.23
C ALA A 79 -9.95 -3.15 -12.70
N GLY A 80 -10.61 -2.04 -12.38
CA GLY A 80 -10.06 -0.70 -12.62
C GLY A 80 -9.98 -0.32 -14.09
N ASP A 81 -11.02 -0.62 -14.86
CA ASP A 81 -11.14 -0.25 -16.28
C ASP A 81 -10.86 1.25 -16.50
N PRO A 82 -9.77 1.60 -17.21
CA PRO A 82 -9.32 2.98 -17.40
C PRO A 82 -10.01 3.70 -18.55
N THR A 83 -10.89 3.04 -19.32
CA THR A 83 -11.56 3.64 -20.50
C THR A 83 -12.09 5.04 -20.19
N PRO A 84 -11.86 6.03 -21.07
CA PRO A 84 -11.32 5.93 -22.44
C PRO A 84 -9.78 5.95 -22.55
N LEU A 85 -9.03 6.03 -21.44
CA LEU A 85 -7.56 6.06 -21.50
C LEU A 85 -6.98 4.66 -21.74
N PRO A 86 -5.81 4.55 -22.41
CA PRO A 86 -5.08 3.29 -22.48
C PRO A 86 -4.62 2.86 -21.09
N TYR A 87 -4.64 1.56 -20.83
CA TYR A 87 -4.10 1.03 -19.58
C TYR A 87 -2.59 1.20 -19.53
N LEU A 88 -2.12 1.89 -18.49
CA LEU A 88 -0.71 2.03 -18.19
C LEU A 88 -0.50 1.71 -16.69
N PRO A 89 0.33 0.71 -16.34
CA PRO A 89 0.60 0.39 -14.94
C PRO A 89 1.03 1.63 -14.16
N LEU A 90 0.59 1.76 -12.91
CA LEU A 90 0.84 2.90 -12.01
C LEU A 90 0.18 4.24 -12.41
N LEU A 91 -0.13 4.45 -13.69
CA LEU A 91 -0.72 5.69 -14.21
C LEU A 91 -2.23 5.60 -14.50
N ASN A 92 -2.82 4.44 -14.26
CA ASN A 92 -4.27 4.28 -14.31
C ASN A 92 -4.95 5.13 -13.21
N PRO A 93 -6.07 5.81 -13.51
CA PRO A 93 -6.81 6.67 -12.57
C PRO A 93 -7.02 6.08 -11.16
N LEU A 94 -7.26 4.77 -11.07
CA LEU A 94 -7.49 4.12 -9.79
C LEU A 94 -6.21 4.03 -8.94
N GLU A 95 -5.09 3.76 -9.57
CA GLU A 95 -3.75 3.68 -8.98
C GLU A 95 -3.29 5.05 -8.53
N LEU A 96 -3.55 6.08 -9.32
CA LEU A 96 -3.32 7.49 -8.93
C LEU A 96 -4.15 7.86 -7.70
N GLY A 97 -5.45 7.49 -7.68
CA GLY A 97 -6.32 7.70 -6.53
C GLY A 97 -5.85 6.96 -5.28
N GLN A 98 -5.50 5.67 -5.40
CA GLN A 98 -4.94 4.89 -4.29
C GLN A 98 -3.64 5.51 -3.77
N SER A 99 -2.71 5.88 -4.67
CA SER A 99 -1.43 6.49 -4.31
C SER A 99 -1.63 7.82 -3.59
N PHE A 100 -2.55 8.66 -4.07
CA PHE A 100 -2.87 9.93 -3.43
C PHE A 100 -3.40 9.73 -2.01
N ILE A 101 -4.31 8.78 -1.79
CA ILE A 101 -4.87 8.49 -0.47
C ILE A 101 -3.81 7.90 0.47
N LEU A 102 -2.94 7.02 -0.02
CA LEU A 102 -1.83 6.47 0.77
C LEU A 102 -0.85 7.57 1.20
N LEU A 103 -0.51 8.49 0.29
CA LEU A 103 0.32 9.66 0.61
C LEU A 103 -0.37 10.58 1.62
N LEU A 104 -1.68 10.78 1.51
CA LEU A 104 -2.46 11.55 2.47
C LEU A 104 -2.44 10.92 3.87
N LEU A 105 -2.62 9.60 3.97
CA LEU A 105 -2.52 8.86 5.24
C LEU A 105 -1.11 8.97 5.83
N GLY A 106 -0.07 8.87 4.99
CA GLY A 106 1.31 9.08 5.41
C GLY A 106 1.58 10.50 5.90
N HIS A 107 1.04 11.51 5.20
CA HIS A 107 1.11 12.90 5.62
C HIS A 107 0.41 13.13 6.96
N TRP A 108 -0.79 12.57 7.15
CA TRP A 108 -1.51 12.62 8.41
C TRP A 108 -0.70 12.02 9.57
N LEU A 109 -0.12 10.82 9.37
CA LEU A 109 0.74 10.19 10.36
C LEU A 109 1.97 11.06 10.69
N LEU A 110 2.62 11.66 9.69
CA LEU A 110 3.74 12.57 9.91
C LEU A 110 3.34 13.81 10.73
N GLN A 111 2.14 14.34 10.54
CA GLN A 111 1.64 15.48 11.31
C GLN A 111 1.39 15.13 12.79
N ILE A 112 0.89 13.91 13.06
CA ILE A 112 0.78 13.37 14.43
C ILE A 112 2.17 13.24 15.07
N ARG A 113 3.13 12.66 14.35
CA ARG A 113 4.52 12.50 14.82
C ARG A 113 5.21 13.81 15.17
N GLN A 114 4.88 14.87 14.43
CA GLN A 114 5.40 16.22 14.65
C GLN A 114 4.58 17.02 15.68
N ALA A 115 3.64 16.36 16.39
CA ALA A 115 2.73 16.99 17.35
C ALA A 115 1.94 18.19 16.79
N ARG A 116 1.72 18.24 15.46
CA ARG A 116 0.98 19.35 14.82
C ARG A 116 -0.54 19.17 14.94
N ILE A 117 -0.97 17.93 15.10
CA ILE A 117 -2.36 17.52 15.34
C ILE A 117 -2.42 16.50 16.48
N PRO A 118 -3.55 16.38 17.19
CA PRO A 118 -3.70 15.42 18.28
C PRO A 118 -3.47 13.98 17.82
N ALA A 119 -2.88 13.16 18.69
CA ALA A 119 -2.80 11.72 18.47
C ALA A 119 -4.19 11.07 18.54
N VAL A 120 -4.32 9.87 17.98
CA VAL A 120 -5.54 9.08 18.08
C VAL A 120 -5.50 8.30 19.40
N ASP A 121 -6.48 8.54 20.27
CA ASP A 121 -6.56 7.86 21.55
C ASP A 121 -6.63 6.33 21.39
N GLY A 122 -5.81 5.61 22.16
CA GLY A 122 -5.81 4.14 22.20
C GLY A 122 -5.05 3.45 21.06
N VAL A 123 -4.44 4.18 20.12
CA VAL A 123 -3.65 3.58 19.03
C VAL A 123 -2.22 4.12 19.03
N SER A 124 -1.23 3.23 19.20
CA SER A 124 0.18 3.61 19.10
C SER A 124 0.58 4.02 17.68
N GLU A 125 1.46 5.00 17.56
CA GLU A 125 2.10 5.43 16.31
C GLU A 125 2.70 4.24 15.53
N GLN A 126 3.32 3.27 16.22
CA GLN A 126 3.91 2.10 15.56
C GLN A 126 2.84 1.23 14.90
N ILE A 127 1.67 1.09 15.54
CA ILE A 127 0.53 0.34 14.99
C ILE A 127 -0.01 1.07 13.76
N MET A 128 -0.16 2.40 13.83
CA MET A 128 -0.60 3.21 12.69
C MET A 128 0.35 3.08 11.50
N ALA A 129 1.67 3.15 11.74
CA ALA A 129 2.69 2.96 10.72
C ALA A 129 2.62 1.55 10.11
N ALA A 130 2.44 0.52 10.94
CA ALA A 130 2.29 -0.86 10.47
C ALA A 130 1.02 -1.06 9.63
N LEU A 131 -0.11 -0.48 10.03
CA LEU A 131 -1.35 -0.51 9.26
C LEU A 131 -1.22 0.18 7.92
N LEU A 132 -0.57 1.35 7.87
CA LEU A 132 -0.30 2.05 6.61
C LEU A 132 0.63 1.24 5.70
N ALA A 133 1.66 0.61 6.25
CA ALA A 133 2.56 -0.27 5.49
C ALA A 133 1.81 -1.51 4.94
N ALA A 134 0.96 -2.14 5.76
CA ALA A 134 0.13 -3.27 5.34
C ALA A 134 -0.86 -2.87 4.23
N LEU A 135 -1.52 -1.71 4.37
CA LEU A 135 -2.42 -1.18 3.35
C LEU A 135 -1.69 -0.88 2.04
N THR A 136 -0.50 -0.28 2.12
CA THR A 136 0.36 -0.01 0.96
C THR A 136 0.76 -1.32 0.27
N PHE A 137 1.16 -2.32 1.05
CA PHE A 137 1.51 -3.65 0.52
C PHE A 137 0.31 -4.29 -0.20
N ILE A 138 -0.89 -4.25 0.39
CA ILE A 138 -2.13 -4.75 -0.23
C ILE A 138 -2.40 -4.00 -1.55
N ALA A 139 -2.33 -2.67 -1.54
CA ALA A 139 -2.57 -1.86 -2.72
C ALA A 139 -1.60 -2.18 -3.86
N VAL A 140 -0.30 -2.32 -3.56
CA VAL A 140 0.74 -2.68 -4.55
C VAL A 140 0.49 -4.07 -5.15
N ASN A 141 0.07 -5.05 -4.36
CA ASN A 141 -0.34 -6.36 -4.90
C ASN A 141 -1.57 -6.23 -5.83
N GLY A 142 -2.51 -5.34 -5.52
CA GLY A 142 -3.63 -5.00 -6.41
C GLY A 142 -3.19 -4.39 -7.74
N VAL A 143 -2.18 -3.52 -7.74
CA VAL A 143 -1.59 -2.98 -8.98
C VAL A 143 -1.02 -4.10 -9.84
N VAL A 144 -0.26 -5.03 -9.26
CA VAL A 144 0.27 -6.18 -10.00
C VAL A 144 -0.85 -7.05 -10.55
N ALA A 145 -1.91 -7.31 -9.77
CA ALA A 145 -3.06 -8.07 -10.23
C ALA A 145 -3.75 -7.41 -11.45
N ARG A 146 -3.90 -6.08 -11.44
CA ARG A 146 -4.43 -5.33 -12.60
C ARG A 146 -3.48 -5.35 -13.78
N ALA A 147 -2.17 -5.20 -13.55
CA ALA A 147 -1.19 -5.28 -14.62
C ALA A 147 -1.25 -6.63 -15.33
N VAL A 148 -1.37 -7.72 -14.57
CA VAL A 148 -1.57 -9.07 -15.14
C VAL A 148 -2.91 -9.21 -15.85
N HIS A 149 -3.97 -8.57 -15.36
CA HIS A 149 -5.27 -8.57 -16.02
C HIS A 149 -5.23 -7.91 -17.41
N PHE A 150 -4.71 -6.69 -17.50
CA PHE A 150 -4.71 -5.93 -18.75
C PHE A 150 -3.59 -6.32 -19.72
N ILE A 151 -2.40 -6.65 -19.22
CA ILE A 151 -1.24 -7.01 -20.07
C ILE A 151 -1.21 -8.51 -20.35
N GLY A 152 -1.58 -9.33 -19.37
CA GLY A 152 -1.58 -10.79 -19.48
C GLY A 152 -2.91 -11.39 -19.93
N ASP A 153 -3.92 -10.55 -20.23
CA ASP A 153 -5.27 -10.93 -20.67
C ASP A 153 -5.95 -11.97 -19.75
N VAL A 154 -5.67 -11.89 -18.45
CA VAL A 154 -6.25 -12.80 -17.44
C VAL A 154 -7.49 -12.15 -16.86
N PRO A 155 -8.68 -12.78 -16.88
CA PRO A 155 -9.88 -12.19 -16.29
C PRO A 155 -9.67 -11.78 -14.83
N PHE A 156 -10.07 -10.56 -14.46
CA PHE A 156 -9.97 -10.04 -13.08
C PHE A 156 -11.02 -10.71 -12.17
N ARG A 157 -10.86 -12.00 -11.94
CA ARG A 157 -11.64 -12.81 -11.01
C ARG A 157 -10.68 -13.47 -10.03
N PRO A 158 -10.98 -13.52 -8.72
CA PRO A 158 -10.06 -14.05 -7.71
C PRO A 158 -9.50 -15.44 -8.05
N TRP A 159 -10.37 -16.35 -8.49
CA TRP A 159 -9.97 -17.71 -8.87
C TRP A 159 -9.10 -17.79 -10.13
N SER A 160 -9.39 -16.98 -11.15
CA SER A 160 -8.62 -16.92 -12.40
C SER A 160 -7.24 -16.33 -12.16
N LEU A 161 -7.18 -15.24 -11.40
CA LEU A 161 -5.94 -14.58 -11.01
C LEU A 161 -5.06 -15.51 -10.18
N TRP A 162 -5.61 -16.18 -9.16
CA TRP A 162 -4.83 -17.07 -8.29
C TRP A 162 -4.19 -18.24 -9.02
N ARG A 163 -4.86 -18.80 -10.03
CA ARG A 163 -4.34 -19.89 -10.86
C ARG A 163 -3.36 -19.43 -11.95
N SER A 164 -3.21 -18.13 -12.17
CA SER A 164 -2.33 -17.61 -13.22
C SER A 164 -0.86 -17.73 -12.82
N ASN A 165 -0.09 -18.48 -13.61
CA ASN A 165 1.37 -18.56 -13.45
C ASN A 165 2.04 -17.19 -13.60
N ILE A 166 1.49 -16.32 -14.45
CA ILE A 166 2.00 -14.95 -14.66
C ILE A 166 1.85 -14.14 -13.37
N LEU A 167 0.69 -14.23 -12.70
CA LEU A 167 0.49 -13.54 -11.42
C LEU A 167 1.40 -14.09 -10.33
N GLN A 168 1.54 -15.42 -10.25
CA GLN A 168 2.40 -16.04 -9.24
C GLN A 168 3.86 -15.61 -9.39
N ALA A 169 4.36 -15.57 -10.63
CA ALA A 169 5.70 -15.08 -10.94
C ALA A 169 5.86 -13.58 -10.63
N ALA A 170 4.91 -12.75 -11.05
CA ALA A 170 4.95 -11.30 -10.82
C ALA A 170 4.93 -10.95 -9.33
N ILE A 171 4.08 -11.63 -8.53
CA ILE A 171 4.04 -11.46 -7.08
C ILE A 171 5.35 -11.92 -6.43
N ALA A 172 5.95 -13.03 -6.90
CA ALA A 172 7.23 -13.49 -6.37
C ALA A 172 8.35 -12.45 -6.61
N ILE A 173 8.46 -11.94 -7.85
CA ILE A 173 9.42 -10.88 -8.20
C ILE A 173 9.17 -9.63 -7.36
N LEU A 174 7.92 -9.21 -7.21
CA LEU A 174 7.54 -8.07 -6.39
C LEU A 174 8.02 -8.26 -4.94
N TRP A 175 7.66 -9.38 -4.31
CA TRP A 175 7.98 -9.61 -2.90
C TRP A 175 9.48 -9.74 -2.67
N THR A 176 10.22 -10.39 -3.57
CA THR A 176 11.70 -10.44 -3.49
C THR A 176 12.30 -9.05 -3.61
N THR A 177 11.86 -8.26 -4.58
CA THR A 177 12.36 -6.89 -4.79
C THR A 177 12.05 -5.99 -3.60
N LEU A 178 10.85 -6.10 -3.03
CA LEU A 178 10.46 -5.38 -1.81
C LEU A 178 11.30 -5.82 -0.62
N ALA A 179 11.47 -7.12 -0.41
CA ALA A 179 12.26 -7.66 0.68
C ALA A 179 13.71 -7.15 0.64
N LEU A 180 14.35 -7.21 -0.54
CA LEU A 180 15.70 -6.68 -0.76
C LEU A 180 15.76 -5.16 -0.56
N SER A 181 14.80 -4.41 -1.09
CA SER A 181 14.76 -2.96 -0.92
C SER A 181 14.63 -2.57 0.56
N LEU A 182 13.81 -3.30 1.32
CA LEU A 182 13.63 -3.09 2.76
C LEU A 182 14.89 -3.42 3.55
N THR A 183 15.56 -4.55 3.28
CA THR A 183 16.79 -4.92 4.00
C THR A 183 17.93 -3.94 3.70
N ILE A 184 18.11 -3.54 2.42
CA ILE A 184 19.13 -2.55 2.02
C ILE A 184 18.84 -1.19 2.66
N LEU A 185 17.60 -0.70 2.60
CA LEU A 185 17.21 0.56 3.21
C LEU A 185 17.38 0.53 4.73
N ALA A 186 17.06 -0.60 5.37
CA ALA A 186 17.21 -0.77 6.79
C ALA A 186 18.68 -0.78 7.23
N THR A 187 19.57 -1.43 6.48
CA THR A 187 21.02 -1.38 6.73
C THR A 187 21.56 0.04 6.58
N ARG A 188 21.12 0.79 5.56
CA ARG A 188 21.53 2.20 5.37
C ARG A 188 20.99 3.16 6.44
N THR A 189 19.78 2.90 6.95
CA THR A 189 19.12 3.78 7.94
C THR A 189 19.31 3.31 9.40
N GLY A 190 19.96 2.17 9.63
CA GLY A 190 20.11 1.57 10.96
C GLY A 190 18.81 1.06 11.59
N ARG A 191 17.71 0.94 10.83
CA ARG A 191 16.38 0.63 11.37
C ARG A 191 16.14 -0.87 11.48
N ARG A 192 16.42 -1.44 12.65
CA ARG A 192 16.26 -2.88 12.93
C ARG A 192 14.86 -3.44 12.60
N GLN A 193 13.80 -2.71 12.92
CA GLN A 193 12.42 -3.17 12.65
C GLN A 193 12.16 -3.35 11.14
N VAL A 194 12.63 -2.40 10.32
CA VAL A 194 12.49 -2.45 8.85
C VAL A 194 13.29 -3.63 8.28
N TRP A 195 14.47 -3.90 8.85
CA TRP A 195 15.31 -5.04 8.45
C TRP A 195 14.59 -6.37 8.71
N LEU A 196 14.01 -6.53 9.91
CA LEU A 196 13.27 -7.74 10.29
C LEU A 196 12.05 -7.95 9.40
N THR A 197 11.32 -6.89 9.03
CA THR A 197 10.20 -6.99 8.07
C THR A 197 10.68 -7.45 6.70
N GLY A 198 11.78 -6.89 6.19
CA GLY A 198 12.37 -7.30 4.91
C GLY A 198 12.85 -8.76 4.92
N ALA A 199 13.57 -9.16 5.97
CA ALA A 199 14.04 -10.53 6.16
C ALA A 199 12.88 -11.53 6.30
N GLY A 200 11.83 -11.17 7.04
CA GLY A 200 10.62 -11.97 7.17
C GLY A 200 9.87 -12.13 5.85
N LEU A 201 9.74 -11.06 5.07
CA LEU A 201 9.13 -11.11 3.74
C LEU A 201 9.94 -12.00 2.79
N LEU A 202 11.28 -11.91 2.84
CA LEU A 202 12.16 -12.79 2.07
C LEU A 202 11.97 -14.26 2.47
N GLY A 203 11.95 -14.55 3.77
CA GLY A 203 11.69 -15.90 4.29
C GLY A 203 10.34 -16.45 3.83
N LEU A 204 9.31 -15.61 3.77
CA LEU A 204 8.00 -15.99 3.24
C LEU A 204 8.04 -16.32 1.74
N VAL A 205 8.73 -15.52 0.93
CA VAL A 205 8.91 -15.81 -0.51
C VAL A 205 9.62 -17.14 -0.70
N VAL A 206 10.70 -17.34 0.04
CA VAL A 206 11.48 -18.58 0.03
C VAL A 206 10.60 -19.78 0.38
N ALA A 207 9.83 -19.70 1.47
CA ALA A 207 8.91 -20.76 1.87
C ALA A 207 7.86 -21.03 0.78
N LYS A 208 7.30 -19.98 0.17
CA LYS A 208 6.36 -20.11 -0.95
C LYS A 208 6.98 -20.87 -2.12
N LEU A 209 8.20 -20.53 -2.52
CA LEU A 209 8.91 -21.20 -3.61
C LEU A 209 9.15 -22.67 -3.29
N PHE A 210 9.57 -23.00 -2.06
CA PHE A 210 9.73 -24.39 -1.66
C PHE A 210 8.44 -25.20 -1.69
N LEU A 211 7.33 -24.63 -1.25
CA LEU A 211 6.03 -25.31 -1.29
C LEU A 211 5.60 -25.60 -2.73
N VAL A 212 5.88 -24.69 -3.66
CA VAL A 212 5.62 -24.87 -5.09
C VAL A 212 6.56 -25.93 -5.69
N ASP A 213 7.86 -25.88 -5.37
CA ASP A 213 8.84 -26.85 -5.86
C ASP A 213 8.61 -28.27 -5.29
N LEU A 214 8.14 -28.38 -4.05
CA LEU A 214 7.76 -29.66 -3.44
C LEU A 214 6.60 -30.32 -4.17
N ALA A 215 5.67 -29.54 -4.71
CA ALA A 215 4.44 -30.02 -5.33
C ALA A 215 4.63 -30.49 -6.79
N GLY A 216 5.74 -30.15 -7.46
CA GLY A 216 5.83 -30.30 -8.92
C GLY A 216 7.15 -30.81 -9.52
N GLN A 217 8.21 -31.05 -8.74
CA GLN A 217 9.53 -31.38 -9.32
C GLN A 217 10.26 -32.55 -8.63
N GLY A 218 11.07 -33.26 -9.40
CA GLY A 218 11.89 -34.40 -8.94
C GLY A 218 12.98 -34.01 -7.94
N THR A 219 13.57 -35.01 -7.27
CA THR A 219 14.50 -34.85 -6.12
C THR A 219 15.69 -33.92 -6.39
N VAL A 220 16.24 -33.91 -7.61
CA VAL A 220 17.40 -33.09 -7.97
C VAL A 220 17.06 -31.59 -8.01
N ALA A 221 15.93 -31.23 -8.61
CA ALA A 221 15.53 -29.82 -8.72
C ALA A 221 15.31 -29.21 -7.32
N ARG A 222 14.74 -30.01 -6.41
CA ARG A 222 14.57 -29.63 -5.01
C ARG A 222 15.91 -29.31 -4.31
N ILE A 223 16.96 -30.12 -4.53
CA ILE A 223 18.29 -29.89 -3.96
C ILE A 223 18.89 -28.57 -4.49
N VAL A 224 18.78 -28.33 -5.79
CA VAL A 224 19.28 -27.10 -6.43
C VAL A 224 18.54 -25.87 -5.88
N SER A 225 17.21 -25.92 -5.76
CA SER A 225 16.42 -24.84 -5.14
C SER A 225 16.85 -24.56 -3.70
N PHE A 226 17.10 -25.61 -2.89
CA PHE A 226 17.61 -25.45 -1.52
C PHE A 226 18.96 -24.73 -1.47
N LEU A 227 19.89 -25.10 -2.36
CA LEU A 227 21.20 -24.47 -2.44
C LEU A 227 21.13 -23.00 -2.90
N VAL A 228 20.34 -22.71 -3.93
CA VAL A 228 20.19 -21.34 -4.46
C VAL A 228 19.59 -20.42 -3.40
N VAL A 229 18.52 -20.87 -2.74
CA VAL A 229 17.87 -20.11 -1.67
C VAL A 229 18.80 -19.93 -0.47
N GLY A 230 19.45 -21.00 -0.02
CA GLY A 230 20.37 -20.95 1.11
C GLY A 230 21.55 -20.03 0.83
N GLY A 231 22.09 -20.07 -0.39
CA GLY A 231 23.12 -19.15 -0.86
C GLY A 231 22.64 -17.70 -0.87
N LEU A 232 21.42 -17.44 -1.36
CA LEU A 232 20.83 -16.10 -1.36
C LEU A 232 20.68 -15.54 0.06
N MET A 233 20.20 -16.38 0.99
CA MET A 233 20.09 -16.02 2.41
C MET A 233 21.46 -15.70 3.03
N LEU A 234 22.49 -16.47 2.69
CA LEU A 234 23.86 -16.22 3.16
C LEU A 234 24.43 -14.91 2.62
N VAL A 235 24.25 -14.64 1.32
CA VAL A 235 24.68 -13.39 0.67
C VAL A 235 24.00 -12.19 1.33
N ILE A 236 22.70 -12.28 1.58
CA ILE A 236 21.95 -11.18 2.22
C ILE A 236 22.38 -11.00 3.67
N GLY A 237 22.58 -12.08 4.43
CA GLY A 237 23.09 -12.02 5.79
C GLY A 237 24.50 -11.41 5.88
N TYR A 238 25.33 -11.63 4.86
CA TYR A 238 26.67 -11.07 4.76
C TYR A 238 26.66 -9.57 4.38
N PHE A 239 25.92 -9.17 3.34
CA PHE A 239 25.92 -7.80 2.83
C PHE A 239 24.94 -6.84 3.53
N SER A 240 23.94 -7.38 4.22
CA SER A 240 22.94 -6.61 4.96
C SER A 240 22.93 -7.09 6.43
N PRO A 241 24.01 -6.82 7.19
CA PRO A 241 24.07 -7.21 8.59
C PRO A 241 22.95 -6.52 9.38
N LEU A 242 22.41 -7.25 10.37
CA LEU A 242 21.39 -6.75 11.29
C LEU A 242 21.91 -5.48 12.00
N PRO A 243 21.22 -4.34 11.89
CA PRO A 243 21.63 -3.14 12.61
C PRO A 243 21.70 -3.40 14.12
N PRO A 244 22.78 -2.94 14.80
CA PRO A 244 22.93 -3.16 16.23
C PRO A 244 21.76 -2.54 17.00
N ARG A 245 21.38 -3.20 18.11
CA ARG A 245 20.33 -2.69 19.00
C ARG A 245 20.85 -1.40 19.62
N GLN A 246 20.16 -0.28 19.45
CA GLN A 246 20.44 0.93 20.24
C GLN A 246 20.25 0.52 21.71
N LEU A 247 21.36 0.38 22.42
CA LEU A 247 21.34 0.24 23.87
C LEU A 247 20.84 1.58 24.39
N GLU A 248 19.68 1.58 25.05
CA GLU A 248 19.28 2.68 25.92
C GLU A 248 20.42 2.87 26.92
N GLU A 249 21.22 3.92 26.74
CA GLU A 249 22.00 4.46 27.85
C GLU A 249 21.00 4.84 28.93
N LYS A 250 20.87 3.95 29.92
CA LYS A 250 20.30 4.29 31.23
C LYS A 250 21.15 5.44 31.78
N GLN A 251 20.66 6.66 31.63
CA GLN A 251 20.98 7.78 32.51
C GLN A 251 19.88 7.88 33.57
#